data_AF-A0A1L7CPN5-F1
#
_entry.id   AF-A0A1L7CPN5-F1
#
_cell.length_a   1.000
_cell.length_b   1.000
_cell.length_c   1.000
_cell.angle_alpha   90.00
_cell.angle_beta   90.00
_cell.angle_gamma   90.00
#
_symmetry.space_group_name_H-M   'P 1'
#
loop_
_entity.id
_entity.type
_entity.pdbx_description
1 polymer ?
#
loop_
_entity_poly.entity_id
_entity_poly.type
_entity_poly.pdbx_seq_one_letter_code
_entity_poly.pdbx_strand_id
1 'polypeptide(L)'
;MRLLPIASTVLFVGLAAPLAVADVPASQVRIDDQADLLSDAEEAELAEATAQVTLPATVTDVDFLTFASNDENLNDTVRFYAGSHGMQDSEGEKYADGHLIVAIGMDPRGMGVYAGEDVADDLNLRSDERIAGVVDAMRPLLQDEKWKDGMLRGVQAAADTDLVSESSGGSSNAGLVGGILAGGAGILGVGGVAVAVVVGRKSKTKQAREDYEFILAHHGDMAQRLDEIDVRAHSLSSPLANDSLRKEWKEIQENFLAAHEEVTRLGSLSTSSSDKEFREHAGELSTARAAVEAAINAETNLEQLARMEHGDPEVRRRELTTLHSDVLEAVTQSEGELNEQLTALDERVLELREKLDAPEFMDSFAAILADYRVLIDELTDRLYAKSQAERSEDHRVGGLGSAAWHPGVGTYYVPFYTTNAWYQADVESAQAASSSSVNTGYSSGGFSGAGGSGKF
;
A
#
# COMPACT_ATOMS: atom_id res chain seq x y z
N MET A 1 19.02 20.39 -90.02
CA MET A 1 18.54 21.45 -89.09
C MET A 1 18.44 20.81 -87.73
N ARG A 2 19.23 21.29 -86.76
CA ARG A 2 19.43 20.71 -85.43
C ARG A 2 18.23 21.01 -84.53
N LEU A 3 17.75 20.03 -83.76
CA LEU A 3 16.99 20.25 -82.53
C LEU A 3 17.53 19.33 -81.44
N LEU A 4 18.04 19.98 -80.39
CA LEU A 4 18.44 19.46 -79.08
C LEU A 4 17.20 19.56 -78.14
N PRO A 5 17.26 19.14 -76.86
CA PRO A 5 16.35 18.22 -76.18
C PRO A 5 15.40 18.95 -75.20
N ILE A 6 14.59 18.23 -74.43
CA ILE A 6 14.29 18.52 -73.00
C ILE A 6 13.88 17.21 -72.35
N ALA A 7 14.63 16.81 -71.33
CA ALA A 7 14.27 15.76 -70.39
C ALA A 7 13.34 16.37 -69.33
N SER A 8 12.17 15.76 -69.13
CA SER A 8 11.29 16.07 -68.00
C SER A 8 11.44 14.98 -66.95
N THR A 9 12.12 15.34 -65.86
CA THR A 9 12.15 14.61 -64.60
C THR A 9 10.76 14.72 -63.96
N VAL A 10 10.05 13.60 -63.79
CA VAL A 10 8.85 13.54 -62.94
C VAL A 10 9.28 13.03 -61.58
N LEU A 11 9.16 13.91 -60.58
CA LEU A 11 9.34 13.61 -59.17
C LEU A 11 8.13 12.77 -58.71
N PHE A 12 8.33 11.50 -58.38
CA PHE A 12 7.31 10.69 -57.69
C PHE A 12 7.43 10.98 -56.19
N VAL A 13 6.54 11.82 -55.67
CA VAL A 13 6.24 11.89 -54.24
C VAL A 13 4.90 11.17 -54.06
N GLY A 14 4.98 9.86 -53.80
CA GLY A 14 3.83 9.07 -53.36
C GLY A 14 3.79 9.10 -51.83
N LEU A 15 2.78 9.78 -51.28
CA LEU A 15 2.46 9.82 -49.85
C LEU A 15 2.47 8.40 -49.26
N ALA A 16 3.23 8.21 -48.18
CA ALA A 16 2.93 7.13 -47.23
C ALA A 16 1.55 7.42 -46.64
N ALA A 17 0.56 6.58 -46.96
CA ALA A 17 -0.70 6.60 -46.24
C ALA A 17 -0.41 6.23 -44.77
N PRO A 18 -0.92 6.97 -43.78
CA PRO A 18 -0.86 6.49 -42.41
C PRO A 18 -1.62 5.16 -42.36
N LEU A 19 -0.97 4.13 -41.80
CA LEU A 19 -1.65 2.92 -41.38
C LEU A 19 -2.78 3.35 -40.44
N ALA A 20 -4.02 3.11 -40.84
CA ALA A 20 -5.15 3.24 -39.94
C ALA A 20 -4.94 2.24 -38.81
N VAL A 21 -4.61 2.74 -37.62
CA VAL A 21 -4.82 1.99 -36.38
C VAL A 21 -6.32 1.74 -36.34
N ALA A 22 -6.73 0.47 -36.40
CA ALA A 22 -8.13 0.12 -36.23
C ALA A 22 -8.55 0.61 -34.83
N ASP A 23 -9.54 1.51 -34.79
CA ASP A 23 -10.21 1.90 -33.56
C ASP A 23 -10.88 0.64 -33.01
N VAL A 24 -10.30 0.04 -31.97
CA VAL A 24 -10.96 -1.03 -31.21
C VAL A 24 -12.04 -0.33 -30.40
N PRO A 25 -13.34 -0.65 -30.56
CA PRO A 25 -14.38 -0.02 -29.77
C PRO A 25 -14.11 -0.28 -28.29
N ALA A 26 -14.15 0.78 -27.47
CA ALA A 26 -14.00 0.65 -26.03
C ALA A 26 -15.09 -0.27 -25.47
N SER A 27 -14.72 -1.21 -24.60
CA SER A 27 -15.67 -2.10 -23.94
C SER A 27 -16.72 -1.28 -23.19
N GLN A 28 -17.99 -1.67 -23.33
CA GLN A 28 -19.08 -1.05 -22.61
C GLN A 28 -19.00 -1.46 -21.13
N VAL A 29 -19.03 -0.49 -20.22
CA VAL A 29 -19.04 -0.77 -18.78
C VAL A 29 -20.47 -0.66 -18.26
N ARG A 30 -20.93 -1.68 -17.54
CA ARG A 30 -22.20 -1.69 -16.83
C ARG A 30 -21.98 -1.99 -15.36
N ILE A 31 -22.68 -1.24 -14.51
CA ILE A 31 -22.63 -1.40 -13.06
C ILE A 31 -24.07 -1.63 -12.60
N ASP A 32 -24.32 -2.74 -11.91
CA ASP A 32 -25.56 -3.00 -11.17
C ASP A 32 -25.23 -3.20 -9.69
N ASP A 33 -25.31 -2.11 -8.94
CA ASP A 33 -24.99 -2.05 -7.52
C ASP A 33 -26.23 -2.32 -6.63
N GLN A 34 -26.71 -3.57 -6.59
CA GLN A 34 -27.90 -3.91 -5.79
C GLN A 34 -27.65 -3.88 -4.28
N ALA A 35 -26.38 -3.86 -3.87
CA ALA A 35 -25.96 -3.76 -2.48
C ALA A 35 -25.70 -2.33 -2.01
N ASP A 36 -25.80 -1.32 -2.88
CA ASP A 36 -25.55 0.10 -2.56
C ASP A 36 -24.16 0.29 -1.92
N LEU A 37 -23.14 -0.36 -2.50
CA LEU A 37 -21.74 -0.32 -2.05
C LEU A 37 -20.96 0.86 -2.63
N LEU A 38 -21.39 1.38 -3.78
CA LEU A 38 -20.74 2.45 -4.54
C LEU A 38 -21.65 3.67 -4.56
N SER A 39 -21.06 4.85 -4.39
CA SER A 39 -21.75 6.10 -4.74
C SER A 39 -21.75 6.33 -6.25
N ASP A 40 -22.70 7.14 -6.77
CA ASP A 40 -22.74 7.55 -8.19
C ASP A 40 -21.39 8.06 -8.72
N ALA A 41 -20.60 8.73 -7.87
CA ALA A 41 -19.28 9.21 -8.22
C ALA A 41 -18.25 8.08 -8.37
N GLU A 42 -18.31 7.08 -7.47
CA GLU A 42 -17.44 5.90 -7.53
C GLU A 42 -17.81 4.99 -8.70
N GLU A 43 -19.10 4.89 -9.07
CA GLU A 43 -19.53 4.20 -10.29
C GLU A 43 -18.97 4.87 -11.55
N ALA A 44 -19.05 6.20 -11.64
CA ALA A 44 -18.50 6.96 -12.76
C ALA A 44 -16.97 6.81 -12.85
N GLU A 45 -16.28 6.91 -11.72
CA GLU A 45 -14.82 6.70 -11.65
C GLU A 45 -14.43 5.27 -12.00
N LEU A 46 -15.19 4.25 -11.56
CA LEU A 46 -14.96 2.85 -11.89
C LEU A 46 -15.10 2.62 -13.40
N ALA A 47 -16.13 3.18 -14.02
CA ALA A 47 -16.34 3.08 -15.46
C ALA A 47 -15.21 3.75 -16.26
N GLU A 48 -14.79 4.95 -15.85
CA GLU A 48 -13.66 5.66 -16.49
C GLU A 48 -12.35 4.89 -16.34
N ALA A 49 -12.04 4.40 -15.14
CA ALA A 49 -10.82 3.64 -14.87
C ALA A 49 -10.80 2.29 -15.62
N THR A 50 -11.95 1.62 -15.72
CA THR A 50 -12.10 0.37 -16.46
C THR A 50 -11.84 0.56 -17.96
N ALA A 51 -12.30 1.68 -18.53
CA ALA A 51 -12.04 2.02 -19.93
C ALA A 51 -10.54 2.26 -20.25
N GLN A 52 -9.70 2.46 -19.23
CA GLN A 52 -8.24 2.58 -19.39
C GLN A 52 -7.52 1.23 -19.29
N VAL A 53 -8.20 0.16 -18.88
CA VAL A 53 -7.61 -1.18 -18.83
C VAL A 53 -7.50 -1.73 -20.24
N THR A 54 -6.31 -2.21 -20.61
CA THR A 54 -6.11 -2.86 -21.93
C THR A 54 -6.68 -4.27 -21.89
N LEU A 55 -7.85 -4.45 -22.50
CA LEU A 55 -8.53 -5.73 -22.62
C LEU A 55 -8.45 -6.25 -24.07
N PRO A 56 -8.52 -7.58 -24.29
CA PRO A 56 -8.58 -8.13 -25.63
C PRO A 56 -9.87 -7.68 -26.33
N ALA A 57 -9.83 -7.59 -27.66
CA ALA A 57 -10.96 -7.10 -28.46
C ALA A 57 -12.21 -7.99 -28.38
N THR A 58 -12.07 -9.20 -27.85
CA THR A 58 -13.18 -10.10 -27.51
C THR A 58 -14.01 -9.53 -26.37
N VAL A 59 -13.46 -8.76 -25.43
CA VAL A 59 -14.23 -8.15 -24.34
C VAL A 59 -15.00 -6.94 -24.86
N THR A 60 -16.28 -7.14 -25.16
CA THR A 60 -17.20 -6.05 -25.57
C THR A 60 -17.90 -5.41 -24.39
N ASP A 61 -18.08 -6.16 -23.29
CA ASP A 61 -18.85 -5.74 -22.13
C ASP A 61 -18.12 -6.10 -20.83
N VAL A 62 -18.02 -5.13 -19.92
CA VAL A 62 -17.52 -5.33 -18.54
C VAL A 62 -18.66 -5.05 -17.57
N ASP A 63 -19.10 -6.07 -16.85
CA ASP A 63 -20.24 -6.01 -15.93
C ASP A 63 -19.78 -6.10 -14.48
N PHE A 64 -20.06 -5.07 -13.68
CA PHE A 64 -19.86 -5.06 -12.23
C PHE A 64 -21.17 -5.30 -11.51
N LEU A 65 -21.22 -6.33 -10.67
CA LEU A 65 -22.42 -6.77 -9.98
C LEU A 65 -22.21 -6.77 -8.46
N THR A 66 -23.14 -6.18 -7.71
CA THR A 66 -23.17 -6.34 -6.25
C THR A 66 -24.48 -6.95 -5.78
N PHE A 67 -24.41 -7.76 -4.72
CA PHE A 67 -25.56 -8.42 -4.13
C PHE A 67 -25.56 -8.23 -2.62
N ALA A 68 -26.62 -7.59 -2.09
CA ALA A 68 -26.79 -7.42 -0.65
C ALA A 68 -26.96 -8.79 0.06
N SER A 69 -27.57 -9.75 -0.65
CA SER A 69 -27.72 -11.13 -0.23
C SER A 69 -27.57 -12.03 -1.46
N ASN A 70 -26.93 -13.18 -1.27
CA ASN A 70 -26.63 -14.16 -2.31
C ASN A 70 -26.71 -15.58 -1.75
N ASP A 71 -26.66 -16.56 -2.63
CA ASP A 71 -26.57 -17.97 -2.26
C ASP A 71 -25.22 -18.26 -1.59
N GLU A 72 -25.13 -19.37 -0.85
CA GLU A 72 -23.86 -19.84 -0.28
C GLU A 72 -22.78 -19.99 -1.36
N ASN A 73 -23.19 -20.46 -2.54
CA ASN A 73 -22.41 -20.46 -3.76
C ASN A 73 -22.71 -19.21 -4.61
N LEU A 74 -21.81 -18.23 -4.58
CA LEU A 74 -21.95 -16.99 -5.35
C LEU A 74 -22.08 -17.25 -6.86
N ASN A 75 -21.47 -18.31 -7.39
CA ASN A 75 -21.56 -18.68 -8.81
C ASN A 75 -23.02 -18.86 -9.24
N ASP A 76 -23.86 -19.48 -8.39
CA ASP A 76 -25.26 -19.71 -8.71
C ASP A 76 -26.06 -18.41 -8.75
N THR A 77 -25.80 -17.49 -7.81
CA THR A 77 -26.42 -16.15 -7.81
C THR A 77 -26.08 -15.38 -9.08
N VAL A 78 -24.81 -15.34 -9.47
CA VAL A 78 -24.36 -14.65 -10.69
C VAL A 78 -24.96 -15.29 -11.94
N ARG A 79 -25.02 -16.63 -11.99
CA ARG A 79 -25.69 -17.35 -13.09
C ARG A 79 -27.16 -16.96 -13.21
N PHE A 80 -27.94 -17.04 -12.13
CA PHE A 80 -29.37 -16.73 -12.18
C PHE A 80 -29.63 -15.27 -12.54
N TYR A 81 -28.81 -14.36 -12.01
CA TYR A 81 -28.84 -12.97 -12.38
C TYR A 81 -28.54 -12.78 -13.88
N ALA A 82 -27.45 -13.36 -14.39
CA ALA A 82 -27.05 -13.27 -15.80
C ALA A 82 -28.15 -13.73 -16.78
N GLY A 83 -28.86 -14.82 -16.47
CA GLY A 83 -29.94 -15.35 -17.31
C GLY A 83 -31.17 -14.43 -17.44
N SER A 84 -31.38 -13.53 -16.48
CA SER A 84 -32.47 -12.54 -16.52
C SER A 84 -32.04 -11.18 -17.11
N HIS A 85 -30.73 -10.99 -17.33
CA HIS A 85 -30.14 -9.71 -17.73
C HIS A 85 -29.36 -9.79 -19.06
N GLY A 86 -29.63 -10.83 -19.87
CA GLY A 86 -29.08 -10.96 -21.22
C GLY A 86 -27.58 -11.28 -21.27
N MET A 87 -27.01 -11.80 -20.18
CA MET A 87 -25.58 -12.15 -20.08
C MET A 87 -25.33 -13.66 -20.20
N GLN A 88 -26.30 -14.40 -20.71
CA GLN A 88 -26.15 -15.82 -21.03
C GLN A 88 -26.30 -16.02 -22.53
N ASP A 89 -25.70 -17.08 -23.03
CA ASP A 89 -25.89 -17.50 -24.41
C ASP A 89 -27.38 -17.83 -24.69
N SER A 90 -27.71 -18.00 -25.97
CA SER A 90 -29.08 -18.29 -26.39
C SER A 90 -29.66 -19.58 -25.82
N GLU A 91 -28.81 -20.49 -25.34
CA GLU A 91 -29.18 -21.78 -24.77
C GLU A 91 -29.32 -21.73 -23.23
N GLY A 92 -28.82 -20.67 -22.59
CA GLY A 92 -28.81 -20.50 -21.14
C GLY A 92 -27.83 -21.42 -20.42
N GLU A 93 -26.86 -21.98 -21.15
CA GLU A 93 -25.91 -22.99 -20.66
C GLU A 93 -24.55 -22.36 -20.28
N LYS A 94 -24.26 -21.16 -20.77
CA LYS A 94 -23.02 -20.42 -20.51
C LYS A 94 -23.26 -18.92 -20.42
N TYR A 95 -22.24 -18.18 -19.97
CA TYR A 95 -22.24 -16.72 -20.13
C TYR A 95 -22.11 -16.37 -21.62
N ALA A 96 -22.76 -15.28 -22.02
CA ALA A 96 -22.71 -14.81 -23.40
C ALA A 96 -21.28 -14.38 -23.77
N ASP A 97 -20.89 -14.65 -25.01
CA ASP A 97 -19.64 -14.17 -25.59
C ASP A 97 -19.51 -12.65 -25.43
N GLY A 98 -18.28 -12.19 -25.22
CA GLY A 98 -17.94 -10.78 -25.06
C GLY A 98 -18.05 -10.19 -23.67
N HIS A 99 -18.61 -10.93 -22.71
CA HIS A 99 -18.77 -10.46 -21.33
C HIS A 99 -17.58 -10.83 -20.42
N LEU A 100 -17.08 -9.86 -19.66
CA LEU A 100 -16.27 -10.04 -18.45
C LEU A 100 -17.06 -9.53 -17.25
N ILE A 101 -17.33 -10.39 -16.27
CA ILE A 101 -18.22 -10.11 -15.14
C ILE A 101 -17.41 -10.16 -13.84
N VAL A 102 -17.47 -9.10 -13.04
CA VAL A 102 -16.91 -9.03 -11.69
C VAL A 102 -18.05 -8.90 -10.69
N ALA A 103 -18.14 -9.80 -9.72
CA ALA A 103 -19.25 -9.87 -8.78
C ALA A 103 -18.80 -9.82 -7.32
N ILE A 104 -19.58 -9.12 -6.47
CA ILE A 104 -19.41 -9.06 -5.02
C ILE A 104 -20.74 -9.41 -4.33
N GLY A 105 -20.73 -10.41 -3.46
CA GLY A 105 -21.84 -10.75 -2.57
C GLY A 105 -21.50 -10.38 -1.13
N MET A 106 -22.48 -9.88 -0.37
CA MET A 106 -22.28 -9.41 1.01
C MET A 106 -22.82 -10.37 2.07
N ASP A 107 -23.78 -11.24 1.74
CA ASP A 107 -24.36 -12.21 2.66
C ASP A 107 -24.74 -13.52 1.95
N PRO A 108 -23.86 -14.56 2.00
CA PRO A 108 -22.53 -14.55 2.61
C PRO A 108 -21.49 -13.80 1.76
N ARG A 109 -20.52 -13.16 2.43
CA ARG A 109 -19.41 -12.42 1.78
C ARG A 109 -18.64 -13.27 0.78
N GLY A 110 -18.52 -12.80 -0.45
CA GLY A 110 -17.77 -13.47 -1.50
C GLY A 110 -17.57 -12.61 -2.73
N MET A 111 -16.55 -12.92 -3.52
CA MET A 111 -16.21 -12.22 -4.75
C MET A 111 -15.96 -13.22 -5.87
N GLY A 112 -16.15 -12.82 -7.11
CA GLY A 112 -15.85 -13.69 -8.25
C GLY A 112 -15.62 -12.93 -9.54
N VAL A 113 -15.00 -13.64 -10.48
CA VAL A 113 -14.81 -13.20 -11.87
C VAL A 113 -15.35 -14.29 -12.79
N TYR A 114 -16.07 -13.89 -13.83
CA TYR A 114 -16.69 -14.80 -14.80
C TYR A 114 -16.57 -14.23 -16.21
N ALA A 115 -16.67 -15.09 -17.22
CA ALA A 115 -16.53 -14.65 -18.59
C ALA A 115 -17.36 -15.49 -19.57
N GLY A 116 -17.71 -14.85 -20.69
CA GLY A 116 -18.11 -15.52 -21.93
C GLY A 116 -17.01 -16.43 -22.45
N GLU A 117 -17.35 -17.38 -23.33
CA GLU A 117 -16.41 -18.45 -23.71
C GLU A 117 -15.20 -17.94 -24.48
N ASP A 118 -15.38 -16.94 -25.33
CA ASP A 118 -14.33 -16.29 -26.11
C ASP A 118 -13.39 -15.43 -25.23
N VAL A 119 -13.97 -14.65 -24.31
CA VAL A 119 -13.23 -13.86 -23.33
C VAL A 119 -12.45 -14.76 -22.37
N ALA A 120 -13.05 -15.87 -21.93
CA ALA A 120 -12.39 -16.82 -21.04
C ALA A 120 -11.18 -17.50 -21.69
N ASP A 121 -11.22 -17.73 -22.99
CA ASP A 121 -10.10 -18.26 -23.76
C ASP A 121 -8.97 -17.24 -23.87
N ASP A 122 -9.28 -15.98 -24.21
CA ASP A 122 -8.27 -14.93 -24.36
C ASP A 122 -7.64 -14.51 -23.02
N LEU A 123 -8.41 -14.53 -21.93
CA LEU A 123 -7.96 -14.15 -20.58
C LEU A 123 -7.52 -15.34 -19.71
N ASN A 124 -7.58 -16.57 -20.25
CA ASN A 124 -7.22 -17.81 -19.55
C ASN A 124 -8.01 -18.03 -18.22
N LEU A 125 -9.30 -17.69 -18.20
CA LEU A 125 -10.17 -17.79 -17.02
C LEU A 125 -10.84 -19.17 -16.87
N ARG A 126 -10.20 -20.23 -17.40
CA ARG A 126 -10.63 -21.64 -17.23
C ARG A 126 -9.75 -22.44 -16.27
N SER A 127 -8.61 -21.89 -15.87
CA SER A 127 -7.71 -22.51 -14.89
C SER A 127 -8.08 -22.06 -13.48
N ASP A 128 -8.20 -23.03 -12.56
CA ASP A 128 -8.48 -22.75 -11.16
C ASP A 128 -7.37 -21.85 -10.55
N GLU A 129 -6.10 -22.05 -10.94
CA GLU A 129 -4.96 -21.25 -10.49
C GLU A 129 -5.02 -19.79 -10.96
N ARG A 130 -5.54 -19.58 -12.18
CA ARG A 130 -5.78 -18.25 -12.76
C ARG A 130 -6.90 -17.52 -12.05
N ILE A 131 -8.01 -18.20 -11.87
CA ILE A 131 -9.17 -17.63 -11.18
C ILE A 131 -8.78 -17.31 -9.72
N ALA A 132 -7.98 -18.16 -9.08
CA ALA A 132 -7.41 -17.90 -7.75
C ALA A 132 -6.54 -16.65 -7.74
N GLY A 133 -5.63 -16.47 -8.71
CA GLY A 133 -4.82 -15.26 -8.82
C GLY A 133 -5.66 -13.98 -8.92
N VAL A 134 -6.74 -13.99 -9.71
CA VAL A 134 -7.65 -12.84 -9.85
C VAL A 134 -8.42 -12.56 -8.56
N VAL A 135 -9.03 -13.60 -7.97
CA VAL A 135 -9.82 -13.47 -6.74
C VAL A 135 -8.94 -13.05 -5.55
N ASP A 136 -7.71 -13.58 -5.45
CA ASP A 136 -6.76 -13.21 -4.40
C ASP A 136 -6.24 -11.77 -4.56
N ALA A 137 -6.09 -11.27 -5.79
CA ALA A 137 -5.76 -9.87 -6.04
C ALA A 137 -6.87 -8.90 -5.59
N MET A 138 -8.14 -9.32 -5.65
CA MET A 138 -9.28 -8.52 -5.19
C MET A 138 -9.41 -8.51 -3.67
N ARG A 139 -9.17 -9.68 -3.03
CA ARG A 139 -9.41 -9.96 -1.61
C ARG A 139 -8.97 -8.87 -0.63
N PRO A 140 -7.70 -8.40 -0.60
CA PRO A 140 -7.27 -7.44 0.41
C PRO A 140 -8.01 -6.10 0.31
N LEU A 141 -8.32 -5.66 -0.92
CA LEU A 141 -9.08 -4.43 -1.15
C LEU A 141 -10.52 -4.56 -0.66
N LEU A 142 -11.14 -5.73 -0.86
CA LEU A 142 -12.51 -5.98 -0.40
C LEU A 142 -12.60 -6.20 1.11
N GLN A 143 -11.59 -6.80 1.74
CA GLN A 143 -11.51 -6.90 3.21
C GLN A 143 -11.39 -5.52 3.87
N ASP A 144 -10.69 -4.59 3.22
CA ASP A 144 -10.57 -3.18 3.60
C ASP A 144 -11.81 -2.33 3.25
N GLU A 145 -12.88 -2.94 2.71
CA GLU A 145 -14.09 -2.25 2.24
C GLU A 145 -13.83 -1.21 1.12
N LYS A 146 -12.75 -1.37 0.35
CA LYS A 146 -12.43 -0.57 -0.84
C LYS A 146 -13.10 -1.17 -2.08
N TRP A 147 -14.43 -1.15 -2.10
CA TRP A 147 -15.25 -1.86 -3.08
C TRP A 147 -14.91 -1.50 -4.53
N LYS A 148 -14.85 -0.20 -4.85
CA LYS A 148 -14.49 0.32 -6.18
C LYS A 148 -13.13 -0.22 -6.63
N ASP A 149 -12.12 -0.11 -5.76
CA ASP A 149 -10.75 -0.47 -6.08
C ASP A 149 -10.62 -2.00 -6.22
N GLY A 150 -11.29 -2.78 -5.38
CA GLY A 150 -11.31 -4.24 -5.49
C GLY A 150 -12.03 -4.74 -6.74
N MET A 151 -13.11 -4.08 -7.16
CA MET A 151 -13.77 -4.37 -8.45
C MET A 151 -12.86 -4.08 -9.64
N LEU A 152 -12.27 -2.88 -9.69
CA LEU A 152 -11.33 -2.51 -10.74
C LEU A 152 -10.13 -3.46 -10.78
N ARG A 153 -9.63 -3.86 -9.61
CA ARG A 153 -8.54 -4.81 -9.49
C ARG A 153 -8.88 -6.18 -10.07
N GLY A 154 -10.14 -6.62 -9.96
CA GLY A 154 -10.62 -7.83 -10.61
C GLY A 154 -10.46 -7.79 -12.14
N VAL A 155 -10.82 -6.66 -12.76
CA VAL A 155 -10.65 -6.47 -14.21
C VAL A 155 -9.18 -6.39 -14.60
N GLN A 156 -8.37 -5.62 -13.85
CA GLN A 156 -6.94 -5.49 -14.11
C GLN A 156 -6.20 -6.84 -13.97
N ALA A 157 -6.56 -7.63 -12.96
CA ALA A 157 -5.98 -8.94 -12.72
C ALA A 157 -6.43 -9.97 -13.77
N ALA A 158 -7.68 -9.89 -14.25
CA ALA A 158 -8.14 -10.72 -15.36
C ALA A 158 -7.41 -10.38 -16.68
N ALA A 159 -7.15 -9.09 -16.93
CA ALA A 159 -6.40 -8.63 -18.10
C ALA A 159 -4.91 -9.05 -18.07
N ASP A 160 -4.34 -9.23 -16.88
CA ASP A 160 -2.97 -9.70 -16.68
C ASP A 160 -2.90 -11.23 -16.77
N THR A 161 -2.78 -11.76 -17.98
CA THR A 161 -2.78 -13.22 -18.27
C THR A 161 -1.58 -14.00 -17.72
N ASP A 162 -0.63 -13.35 -17.04
CA ASP A 162 0.54 -13.98 -16.41
C ASP A 162 0.37 -14.18 -14.88
N LEU A 163 -0.56 -13.47 -14.23
CA LEU A 163 -0.98 -13.65 -12.83
C LEU A 163 -1.62 -15.03 -12.42
N VAL A 164 -0.84 -15.99 -11.92
CA VAL A 164 -1.32 -17.25 -11.31
C VAL A 164 -1.18 -17.24 -9.78
N SER A 165 -2.02 -17.97 -9.04
CA SER A 165 -1.85 -18.17 -7.58
C SER A 165 -0.54 -18.94 -7.27
N GLU A 166 0.30 -18.41 -6.37
CA GLU A 166 1.67 -18.87 -6.09
C GLU A 166 1.79 -20.26 -5.43
N SER A 167 0.68 -20.94 -5.14
CA SER A 167 0.70 -22.24 -4.43
C SER A 167 1.16 -23.44 -5.27
N SER A 168 1.51 -23.28 -6.54
CA SER A 168 2.00 -24.37 -7.38
C SER A 168 3.16 -23.99 -8.31
N GLY A 169 4.34 -23.80 -7.71
CA GLY A 169 5.61 -24.20 -8.33
C GLY A 169 6.42 -23.10 -9.01
N GLY A 170 7.45 -22.65 -8.27
CA GLY A 170 8.74 -22.26 -8.85
C GLY A 170 8.85 -20.82 -9.36
N SER A 171 9.33 -19.95 -8.47
CA SER A 171 10.17 -18.76 -8.73
C SER A 171 10.25 -18.31 -10.20
N SER A 172 9.51 -17.25 -10.51
CA SER A 172 9.92 -16.28 -11.51
C SER A 172 9.48 -14.89 -11.10
N ASN A 173 10.45 -14.09 -10.65
CA ASN A 173 10.36 -12.64 -10.58
C ASN A 173 9.91 -12.08 -11.94
N ALA A 174 8.64 -11.70 -12.05
CA ALA A 174 8.10 -10.92 -13.14
C ALA A 174 7.48 -9.64 -12.57
N GLY A 175 8.38 -8.70 -12.25
CA GLY A 175 8.16 -7.25 -12.26
C GLY A 175 6.80 -6.68 -11.85
N LEU A 176 6.56 -6.53 -10.56
CA LEU A 176 5.80 -5.39 -10.04
C LEU A 176 6.78 -4.28 -9.64
N VAL A 177 7.34 -3.63 -10.65
CA VAL A 177 7.97 -2.32 -10.53
C VAL A 177 6.91 -1.28 -10.89
N GLY A 178 6.44 -0.52 -9.90
CA GLY A 178 6.03 0.86 -10.09
C GLY A 178 4.54 1.19 -10.04
N GLY A 179 4.16 1.89 -8.97
CA GLY A 179 3.37 3.12 -9.09
C GLY A 179 1.85 3.01 -8.87
N ILE A 180 1.42 3.17 -7.61
CA ILE A 180 0.15 3.86 -7.34
C ILE A 180 0.41 5.35 -7.57
N LEU A 181 0.05 5.84 -8.76
CA LEU A 181 -0.16 7.26 -9.04
C LEU A 181 -1.57 7.42 -9.61
N ALA A 182 -2.52 7.69 -8.73
CA ALA A 182 -3.81 8.25 -9.11
C ALA A 182 -4.05 9.51 -8.25
N GLY A 183 -3.75 10.67 -8.85
CA GLY A 183 -3.94 11.99 -8.25
C GLY A 183 -2.64 12.81 -8.24
N GLY A 184 -2.39 13.57 -9.30
CA GLY A 184 -1.12 14.29 -9.48
C GLY A 184 -0.92 15.48 -8.52
N ALA A 185 0.15 15.40 -7.73
CA ALA A 185 1.12 16.47 -7.47
C ALA A 185 2.32 15.85 -6.73
N GLY A 186 3.52 15.95 -7.32
CA GLY A 186 4.82 15.86 -6.65
C GLY A 186 5.12 14.62 -5.80
N ILE A 187 5.81 13.64 -6.39
CA ILE A 187 6.67 12.74 -5.62
C ILE A 187 7.79 13.61 -5.02
N LEU A 188 7.67 13.93 -3.73
CA LEU A 188 8.80 14.32 -2.88
C LEU A 188 9.03 13.14 -1.93
N GLY A 189 10.21 12.54 -2.05
CA GLY A 189 10.55 11.29 -1.40
C GLY A 189 10.43 11.37 0.12
N VAL A 190 9.74 10.38 0.70
CA VAL A 190 9.69 10.17 2.14
C VAL A 190 9.92 8.68 2.39
N GLY A 191 10.98 8.36 3.12
CA GLY A 191 11.13 7.06 3.77
C GLY A 191 9.90 6.80 4.63
N GLY A 192 9.20 5.71 4.29
CA GLY A 192 7.80 5.47 4.65
C GLY A 192 7.46 5.67 6.12
N VAL A 193 6.48 6.53 6.36
CA VAL A 193 5.71 6.57 7.60
C VAL A 193 4.57 5.56 7.44
N ALA A 194 4.77 4.33 7.90
CA ALA A 194 3.69 3.37 8.11
C ALA A 194 3.05 3.64 9.48
N VAL A 195 2.25 4.69 9.59
CA VAL A 195 1.30 4.81 10.70
C VAL A 195 -0.02 4.24 10.21
N ALA A 196 -0.33 3.02 10.64
CA ALA A 196 -1.67 2.48 10.56
C ALA A 196 -2.58 3.26 11.52
N VAL A 197 -3.07 4.43 11.08
CA VAL A 197 -4.19 5.07 11.76
C VAL A 197 -5.46 4.44 11.19
N VAL A 198 -6.08 3.55 11.96
CA VAL A 198 -7.50 3.21 11.78
C VAL A 198 -8.31 4.48 12.09
N VAL A 199 -8.42 5.39 11.13
CA VAL A 199 -9.35 6.52 11.19
C VAL A 199 -10.70 6.02 10.69
N GLY A 200 -11.65 5.82 11.60
CA GLY A 200 -13.03 5.52 11.23
C GLY A 200 -13.57 6.54 10.21
N ARG A 201 -14.27 6.07 9.17
CA ARG A 201 -14.91 6.82 8.07
C ARG A 201 -15.17 8.30 8.38
N LYS A 202 -14.17 9.16 8.15
CA LYS A 202 -14.37 10.61 8.00
C LYS A 202 -14.41 10.90 6.50
N SER A 203 -15.35 11.74 6.06
CA SER A 203 -15.40 12.14 4.66
C SER A 203 -14.08 12.85 4.28
N LYS A 204 -13.56 12.61 3.06
CA LYS A 204 -12.32 13.24 2.54
C LYS A 204 -12.26 14.75 2.81
N THR A 205 -13.39 15.44 2.68
CA THR A 205 -13.51 16.87 2.96
C THR A 205 -13.31 17.20 4.43
N LYS A 206 -13.88 16.42 5.35
CA LYS A 206 -13.70 16.63 6.80
C LYS A 206 -12.24 16.44 7.17
N GLN A 207 -11.59 15.41 6.63
CA GLN A 207 -10.16 15.18 6.85
C GLN A 207 -9.32 16.36 6.32
N ALA A 208 -9.56 16.80 5.09
CA ALA A 208 -8.86 17.95 4.51
C ALA A 208 -9.02 19.24 5.34
N ARG A 209 -10.20 19.48 5.91
CA ARG A 209 -10.42 20.61 6.83
C ARG A 209 -9.62 20.46 8.13
N GLU A 210 -9.62 19.27 8.72
CA GLU A 210 -8.83 18.97 9.93
C GLU A 210 -7.31 19.10 9.67
N ASP A 211 -6.85 18.69 8.50
CA ASP A 211 -5.46 18.81 8.08
C ASP A 211 -5.07 20.28 7.89
N TYR A 212 -5.91 21.06 7.21
CA TYR A 212 -5.70 22.50 7.06
C TYR A 212 -5.68 23.25 8.40
N GLU A 213 -6.62 22.96 9.30
CA GLU A 213 -6.66 23.56 10.63
C GLU A 213 -5.40 23.24 11.45
N PHE A 214 -4.93 21.99 11.37
CA PHE A 214 -3.69 21.57 12.03
C PHE A 214 -2.47 22.32 11.48
N ILE A 215 -2.34 22.41 10.15
CA ILE A 215 -1.27 23.16 9.50
C ILE A 215 -1.27 24.61 9.99
N LEU A 216 -2.42 25.30 9.94
CA LEU A 216 -2.52 26.69 10.41
C LEU A 216 -2.12 26.86 11.88
N ALA A 217 -2.50 25.90 12.74
CA ALA A 217 -2.24 25.97 14.17
C ALA A 217 -0.75 25.79 14.51
N HIS A 218 -0.03 24.93 13.78
CA HIS A 218 1.30 24.48 14.16
C HIS A 218 2.44 24.99 13.27
N HIS A 219 2.16 25.27 11.99
CA HIS A 219 3.19 25.60 11.01
C HIS A 219 4.00 26.85 11.41
N GLY A 220 3.32 27.94 11.78
CA GLY A 220 3.98 29.23 12.06
C GLY A 220 4.95 29.16 13.23
N ASP A 221 4.59 28.42 14.27
CA ASP A 221 5.44 28.18 15.43
C ASP A 221 6.63 27.26 15.10
N MET A 222 6.39 26.17 14.36
CA MET A 222 7.45 25.27 13.92
C MET A 222 8.48 25.97 13.02
N ALA A 223 8.03 26.77 12.05
CA ALA A 223 8.90 27.52 11.16
C ALA A 223 9.85 28.48 11.89
N GLN A 224 9.42 29.06 13.02
CA GLN A 224 10.26 29.94 13.84
C GLN A 224 11.34 29.18 14.63
N ARG A 225 11.10 27.90 14.92
CA ARG A 225 11.99 27.07 15.74
C ARG A 225 12.92 26.17 14.91
N LEU A 226 12.72 26.07 13.59
CA LEU A 226 13.56 25.24 12.70
C LEU A 226 15.06 25.47 12.88
N ASP A 227 15.52 26.72 12.95
CA ASP A 227 16.95 27.04 13.14
C ASP A 227 17.47 26.54 14.49
N GLU A 228 16.66 26.63 15.55
CA GLU A 228 17.02 26.12 16.87
C GLU A 228 17.11 24.59 16.87
N ILE A 229 16.15 23.93 16.21
CA ILE A 229 16.14 22.46 16.07
C ILE A 229 17.36 22.00 15.27
N ASP A 230 17.72 22.73 14.21
CA ASP A 230 18.91 22.44 13.40
C ASP A 230 20.20 22.56 14.21
N VAL A 231 20.34 23.62 15.01
CA VAL A 231 21.47 23.78 15.94
C VAL A 231 21.51 22.61 16.93
N ARG A 232 20.36 22.20 17.48
CA ARG A 232 20.28 21.07 18.42
C ARG A 232 20.72 19.78 17.76
N ALA A 233 20.16 19.43 16.60
CA ALA A 233 20.56 18.27 15.81
C ALA A 233 22.07 18.25 15.53
N HIS A 234 22.65 19.43 15.26
CA HIS A 234 24.07 19.56 15.00
C HIS A 234 24.96 19.51 16.26
N SER A 235 24.45 19.92 17.42
CA SER A 235 25.19 19.94 18.70
C SER A 235 25.32 18.59 19.40
N LEU A 236 24.46 17.62 19.07
CA LEU A 236 24.49 16.28 19.64
C LEU A 236 25.80 15.57 19.28
N SER A 237 26.33 14.77 20.19
CA SER A 237 27.68 14.19 20.08
C SER A 237 27.76 12.72 20.43
N SER A 238 26.69 12.10 20.92
CA SER A 238 26.70 10.67 21.23
C SER A 238 26.84 9.81 19.97
N PRO A 239 27.21 8.53 20.11
CA PRO A 239 27.26 7.60 18.98
C PRO A 239 25.92 7.45 18.22
N LEU A 240 24.79 7.75 18.86
CA LEU A 240 23.46 7.71 18.23
C LEU A 240 23.19 8.94 17.34
N ALA A 241 23.89 10.05 17.57
CA ALA A 241 23.79 11.28 16.78
C ALA A 241 24.71 11.26 15.55
N ASN A 242 24.61 10.18 14.77
CA ASN A 242 25.46 9.92 13.60
C ASN A 242 24.98 10.68 12.33
N ASP A 243 25.72 10.49 11.23
CA ASP A 243 25.43 11.15 9.95
C ASP A 243 24.06 10.78 9.38
N SER A 244 23.58 9.57 9.63
CA SER A 244 22.27 9.12 9.17
C SER A 244 21.13 9.85 9.90
N LEU A 245 21.24 10.05 11.21
CA LEU A 245 20.28 10.86 11.98
C LEU A 245 20.22 12.31 11.45
N ARG A 246 21.39 12.90 11.17
CA ARG A 246 21.48 14.28 10.62
C ARG A 246 20.92 14.36 9.22
N LYS A 247 21.09 13.31 8.41
CA LYS A 247 20.46 13.19 7.10
C LYS A 247 18.95 13.12 7.21
N GLU A 248 18.39 12.30 8.11
CA GLU A 248 16.95 12.24 8.36
C GLU A 248 16.39 13.60 8.81
N TRP A 249 17.07 14.29 9.72
CA TRP A 249 16.67 15.66 10.11
C TRP A 249 16.64 16.61 8.91
N LYS A 250 17.69 16.59 8.09
CA LYS A 250 17.76 17.44 6.89
C LYS A 250 16.63 17.15 5.91
N GLU A 251 16.30 15.88 5.68
CA GLU A 251 15.18 15.49 4.82
C GLU A 251 13.84 15.98 5.39
N ILE A 252 13.63 15.87 6.71
CA ILE A 252 12.43 16.40 7.38
C ILE A 252 12.34 17.92 7.23
N GLN A 253 13.44 18.63 7.40
CA GLN A 253 13.51 20.08 7.22
C GLN A 253 13.18 20.47 5.77
N GLU A 254 13.78 19.81 4.78
CA GLU A 254 13.52 20.05 3.36
C GLU A 254 12.05 19.80 3.01
N ASN A 255 11.46 18.71 3.52
CA ASN A 255 10.04 18.39 3.30
C ASN A 255 9.10 19.40 3.96
N PHE A 256 9.41 19.86 5.18
CA PHE A 256 8.64 20.92 5.83
C PHE A 256 8.67 22.22 5.02
N LEU A 257 9.85 22.63 4.52
CA LEU A 257 9.99 23.83 3.71
C LEU A 257 9.26 23.70 2.36
N ALA A 258 9.30 22.53 1.72
CA ALA A 258 8.55 22.27 0.50
C ALA A 258 7.02 22.35 0.74
N ALA A 259 6.54 21.75 1.83
CA ALA A 259 5.15 21.83 2.25
C ALA A 259 4.72 23.28 2.54
N HIS A 260 5.60 24.11 3.09
CA HIS A 260 5.33 25.53 3.29
C HIS A 260 5.07 26.27 1.98
N GLU A 261 5.89 26.02 0.95
CA GLU A 261 5.72 26.62 -0.37
C GLU A 261 4.42 26.16 -1.03
N GLU A 262 4.02 24.90 -0.82
CA GLU A 262 2.74 24.35 -1.28
C GLU A 262 1.55 25.01 -0.61
N VAL A 263 1.53 25.06 0.73
CA VAL A 263 0.47 25.70 1.50
C VAL A 263 0.35 27.19 1.16
N THR A 264 1.48 27.87 0.92
CA THR A 264 1.47 29.28 0.48
C THR A 264 0.87 29.44 -0.93
N ARG A 265 1.16 28.51 -1.85
CA ARG A 265 0.54 28.47 -3.19
C ARG A 265 -0.96 28.21 -3.13
N LEU A 266 -1.43 27.47 -2.13
CA LEU A 266 -2.84 27.27 -1.82
C LEU A 266 -3.51 28.52 -1.22
N GLY A 267 -2.89 29.71 -1.27
CA GLY A 267 -3.34 30.95 -0.62
C GLY A 267 -4.73 31.49 -1.01
N SER A 268 -5.48 30.80 -1.88
CA SER A 268 -6.93 31.00 -2.08
C SER A 268 -7.80 30.22 -1.08
N LEU A 269 -7.26 29.20 -0.43
CA LEU A 269 -7.94 28.39 0.56
C LEU A 269 -7.99 29.15 1.90
N SER A 270 -9.16 29.13 2.53
CA SER A 270 -9.42 29.75 3.83
C SER A 270 -10.34 28.84 4.64
N THR A 271 -10.50 29.12 5.94
CA THR A 271 -11.45 28.37 6.78
C THR A 271 -12.90 28.46 6.27
N SER A 272 -13.23 29.52 5.53
CA SER A 272 -14.52 29.74 4.87
C SER A 272 -14.63 29.15 3.46
N SER A 273 -13.58 28.55 2.91
CA SER A 273 -13.64 27.90 1.59
C SER A 273 -14.64 26.73 1.58
N SER A 274 -15.14 26.44 0.40
CA SER A 274 -16.16 25.42 0.18
C SER A 274 -15.62 24.01 0.35
N ASP A 275 -16.52 23.07 0.62
CA ASP A 275 -16.20 21.64 0.73
C ASP A 275 -15.61 21.04 -0.55
N LYS A 276 -15.92 21.65 -1.70
CA LYS A 276 -15.35 21.27 -3.00
C LYS A 276 -13.87 21.67 -3.08
N GLU A 277 -13.54 22.90 -2.72
CA GLU A 277 -12.14 23.39 -2.72
C GLU A 277 -11.26 22.61 -1.74
N PHE A 278 -11.77 22.27 -0.54
CA PHE A 278 -11.04 21.40 0.39
C PHE A 278 -10.84 19.99 -0.14
N ARG A 279 -11.81 19.45 -0.88
CA ARG A 279 -11.69 18.13 -1.49
C ARG A 279 -10.68 18.12 -2.63
N GLU A 280 -10.65 19.17 -3.45
CA GLU A 280 -9.71 19.33 -4.56
C GLU A 280 -8.26 19.35 -4.09
N HIS A 281 -8.00 19.91 -2.91
CA HIS A 281 -6.65 19.99 -2.32
C HIS A 281 -6.37 18.99 -1.19
N ALA A 282 -7.20 17.95 -1.06
CA ALA A 282 -7.11 17.02 0.08
C ALA A 282 -5.76 16.28 0.13
N GLY A 283 -5.17 15.97 -1.03
CA GLY A 283 -3.86 15.30 -1.10
C GLY A 283 -2.73 16.22 -0.63
N GLU A 284 -2.68 17.44 -1.13
CA GLU A 284 -1.66 18.42 -0.76
C GLU A 284 -1.75 18.80 0.73
N LEU A 285 -2.96 18.92 1.26
CA LEU A 285 -3.19 19.18 2.69
C LEU A 285 -2.74 18.02 3.57
N SER A 286 -2.97 16.77 3.13
CA SER A 286 -2.50 15.59 3.85
C SER A 286 -0.97 15.50 3.87
N THR A 287 -0.32 15.72 2.72
CA THR A 287 1.15 15.76 2.63
C THR A 287 1.74 16.88 3.48
N ALA A 288 1.17 18.08 3.43
CA ALA A 288 1.64 19.20 4.23
C ALA A 288 1.45 18.94 5.74
N ARG A 289 0.33 18.34 6.16
CA ARG A 289 0.13 17.92 7.55
C ARG A 289 1.21 16.93 7.97
N ALA A 290 1.47 15.90 7.17
CA ALA A 290 2.47 14.89 7.50
C ALA A 290 3.87 15.49 7.67
N ALA A 291 4.24 16.46 6.83
CA ALA A 291 5.51 17.18 6.96
C ALA A 291 5.59 18.02 8.25
N VAL A 292 4.49 18.70 8.62
CA VAL A 292 4.41 19.45 9.89
C VAL A 292 4.48 18.50 11.10
N GLU A 293 3.74 17.39 11.08
CA GLU A 293 3.79 16.38 12.14
C GLU A 293 5.20 15.76 12.29
N ALA A 294 5.84 15.42 11.17
CA ALA A 294 7.20 14.88 11.17
C ALA A 294 8.19 15.87 11.79
N ALA A 295 8.09 17.17 11.51
CA ALA A 295 8.94 18.19 12.12
C ALA A 295 8.69 18.34 13.64
N ILE A 296 7.43 18.31 14.07
CA ILE A 296 7.05 18.35 15.51
C ILE A 296 7.62 17.13 16.25
N ASN A 297 7.44 15.95 15.68
CA ASN A 297 7.95 14.71 16.27
C ASN A 297 9.48 14.73 16.30
N ALA A 298 10.13 15.13 15.20
CA ALA A 298 11.59 15.24 15.14
C ALA A 298 12.16 16.19 16.19
N GLU A 299 11.54 17.33 16.43
CA GLU A 299 11.93 18.24 17.51
C GLU A 299 11.87 17.53 18.87
N THR A 300 10.75 16.87 19.17
CA THR A 300 10.53 16.15 20.43
C THR A 300 11.56 15.04 20.62
N ASN A 301 11.84 14.30 19.56
CA ASN A 301 12.78 13.19 19.53
C ASN A 301 14.24 13.65 19.69
N LEU A 302 14.62 14.75 19.04
CA LEU A 302 15.93 15.38 19.22
C LEU A 302 16.10 15.95 20.64
N GLU A 303 15.05 16.53 21.22
CA GLU A 303 15.08 16.99 22.62
C GLU A 303 15.24 15.81 23.59
N GLN A 304 14.54 14.70 23.35
CA GLN A 304 14.69 13.48 24.13
C GLN A 304 16.12 12.94 24.08
N LEU A 305 16.71 12.86 22.88
CA LEU A 305 18.11 12.45 22.72
C LEU A 305 19.07 13.43 23.43
N ALA A 306 18.84 14.74 23.30
CA ALA A 306 19.64 15.75 23.98
C ALA A 306 19.58 15.62 25.51
N ARG A 307 18.39 15.40 26.08
CA ARG A 307 18.22 15.17 27.51
C ARG A 307 18.93 13.91 27.98
N MET A 308 18.88 12.85 27.18
CA MET A 308 19.61 11.60 27.45
C MET A 308 21.13 11.83 27.44
N GLU A 309 21.66 12.57 26.45
CA GLU A 309 23.08 12.95 26.40
C GLU A 309 23.50 13.78 27.61
N HIS A 310 22.67 14.73 28.03
CA HIS A 310 22.94 15.63 29.16
C HIS A 310 22.73 15.02 30.55
N GLY A 311 22.48 13.72 30.65
CA GLY A 311 22.43 13.06 31.96
C GLY A 311 21.06 13.07 32.63
N ASP A 312 19.97 13.31 31.91
CA ASP A 312 18.64 13.28 32.50
C ASP A 312 18.28 11.85 32.96
N PRO A 313 18.20 11.59 34.28
CA PRO A 313 18.04 10.24 34.80
C PRO A 313 16.65 9.67 34.52
N GLU A 314 15.63 10.51 34.37
CA GLU A 314 14.27 10.05 34.07
C GLU A 314 14.15 9.58 32.62
N VAL A 315 14.72 10.34 31.68
CA VAL A 315 14.78 9.93 30.27
C VAL A 315 15.61 8.66 30.13
N ARG A 316 16.82 8.62 30.70
CA ARG A 316 17.70 7.45 30.66
C ARG A 316 17.03 6.19 31.21
N ARG A 317 16.35 6.29 32.35
CA ARG A 317 15.62 5.17 32.95
C ARG A 317 14.45 4.70 32.08
N ARG A 318 13.70 5.63 31.49
CA ARG A 318 12.58 5.31 30.61
C ARG A 318 13.04 4.55 29.37
N GLU A 319 14.07 5.04 28.67
CA GLU A 319 14.57 4.36 27.46
C GLU A 319 15.13 2.97 27.76
N LEU A 320 15.84 2.79 28.88
CA LEU A 320 16.28 1.46 29.31
C LEU A 320 15.12 0.56 29.72
N THR A 321 14.04 1.11 30.25
CA THR A 321 12.83 0.33 30.58
C THR A 321 12.12 -0.14 29.32
N THR A 322 12.00 0.73 28.31
CA THR A 322 11.46 0.37 27.00
C THR A 322 12.30 -0.74 26.34
N LEU A 323 13.62 -0.57 26.32
CA LEU A 323 14.53 -1.57 25.77
C LEU A 323 14.45 -2.90 26.52
N HIS A 324 14.44 -2.87 27.86
CA HIS A 324 14.27 -4.07 28.69
C HIS A 324 12.99 -4.82 28.35
N SER A 325 11.85 -4.12 28.19
CA SER A 325 10.59 -4.76 27.79
C SER A 325 10.66 -5.42 26.42
N ASP A 326 11.29 -4.77 25.45
CA ASP A 326 11.46 -5.29 24.08
C ASP A 326 12.42 -6.50 24.04
N VAL A 327 13.50 -6.46 24.82
CA VAL A 327 14.44 -7.59 24.99
C VAL A 327 13.74 -8.77 25.67
N LEU A 328 12.97 -8.53 26.74
CA LEU A 328 12.21 -9.59 27.41
C LEU A 328 11.22 -10.27 26.46
N GLU A 329 10.52 -9.51 25.62
CA GLU A 329 9.62 -10.08 24.61
C GLU A 329 10.40 -10.97 23.64
N ALA A 330 11.55 -10.49 23.14
CA ALA A 330 12.44 -11.28 22.27
C ALA A 330 12.96 -12.56 22.95
N VAL A 331 13.31 -12.50 24.24
CA VAL A 331 13.70 -13.68 25.04
C VAL A 331 12.59 -14.72 25.02
N THR A 332 11.32 -14.33 25.17
CA THR A 332 10.20 -15.30 25.15
C THR A 332 10.01 -16.03 23.82
N GLN A 333 10.47 -15.44 22.71
CA GLN A 333 10.36 -16.00 21.36
C GLN A 333 11.63 -16.71 20.89
N SER A 334 12.70 -16.68 21.68
CA SER A 334 14.00 -17.26 21.35
C SER A 334 14.27 -18.56 22.09
N GLU A 335 15.14 -19.40 21.53
CA GLU A 335 15.53 -20.69 22.12
C GLU A 335 17.05 -20.91 22.03
N GLY A 336 17.59 -21.78 22.88
CA GLY A 336 18.99 -22.21 22.86
C GLY A 336 19.98 -21.06 23.08
N GLU A 337 21.07 -21.06 22.32
CA GLU A 337 22.15 -20.07 22.46
C GLU A 337 21.67 -18.62 22.25
N LEU A 338 20.71 -18.39 21.35
CA LEU A 338 20.17 -17.05 21.11
C LEU A 338 19.41 -16.51 22.33
N ASN A 339 18.68 -17.39 23.03
CA ASN A 339 17.99 -17.04 24.27
C ASN A 339 18.99 -16.67 25.38
N GLU A 340 20.08 -17.42 25.52
CA GLU A 340 21.15 -17.13 26.48
C GLU A 340 21.81 -15.77 26.17
N GLN A 341 22.08 -15.48 24.89
CA GLN A 341 22.66 -14.21 24.45
C GLN A 341 21.72 -13.01 24.70
N LEU A 342 20.42 -13.14 24.39
CA LEU A 342 19.42 -12.11 24.68
C LEU A 342 19.25 -11.87 26.18
N THR A 343 19.29 -12.93 26.99
CA THR A 343 19.24 -12.83 28.46
C THR A 343 20.46 -12.08 29.01
N ALA A 344 21.66 -12.40 28.52
CA ALA A 344 22.89 -11.69 28.90
C ALA A 344 22.87 -10.22 28.46
N LEU A 345 22.24 -9.91 27.31
CA LEU A 345 22.01 -8.53 26.89
C LEU A 345 21.04 -7.81 27.82
N ASP A 346 19.96 -8.46 28.26
CA ASP A 346 19.01 -7.89 29.22
C ASP A 346 19.67 -7.56 30.57
N GLU A 347 20.53 -8.45 31.06
CA GLU A 347 21.34 -8.19 32.26
C GLU A 347 22.18 -6.92 32.12
N ARG A 348 22.80 -6.68 30.96
CA ARG A 348 23.55 -5.44 30.68
C ARG A 348 22.65 -4.21 30.65
N VAL A 349 21.43 -4.31 30.14
CA VAL A 349 20.42 -3.23 30.18
C VAL A 349 20.10 -2.87 31.64
N LEU A 350 19.84 -3.88 32.47
CA LEU A 350 19.56 -3.69 33.89
C LEU A 350 20.77 -3.14 34.66
N GLU A 351 21.97 -3.59 34.37
CA GLU A 351 23.20 -3.04 34.97
C GLU A 351 23.42 -1.57 34.61
N LEU A 352 23.16 -1.18 33.36
CA LEU A 352 23.25 0.21 32.94
C LEU A 352 22.16 1.07 33.60
N ARG A 353 20.98 0.49 33.85
CA ARG A 353 19.88 1.16 34.56
C ARG A 353 20.20 1.49 36.01
N GLU A 354 21.08 0.73 36.65
CA GLU A 354 21.60 1.04 37.99
C GLU A 354 22.67 2.15 37.99
N LYS A 355 23.17 2.54 36.80
CA LYS A 355 24.28 3.49 36.61
C LYS A 355 23.89 4.65 35.69
N LEU A 356 22.73 5.26 35.94
CA LEU A 356 22.18 6.31 35.08
C LEU A 356 23.07 7.54 34.94
N ASP A 357 23.92 7.84 35.92
CA ASP A 357 24.82 9.01 35.91
C ASP A 357 26.23 8.68 35.36
N ALA A 358 26.44 7.48 34.81
CA ALA A 358 27.73 7.08 34.26
C ALA A 358 28.18 8.02 33.13
N PRO A 359 29.44 8.51 33.13
CA PRO A 359 29.97 9.32 32.04
C PRO A 359 29.91 8.62 30.67
N GLU A 360 30.15 7.31 30.66
CA GLU A 360 30.11 6.41 29.50
C GLU A 360 28.71 5.88 29.17
N PHE A 361 27.65 6.44 29.76
CA PHE A 361 26.29 5.93 29.61
C PHE A 361 25.85 5.84 28.14
N MET A 362 26.07 6.90 27.36
CA MET A 362 25.65 6.93 25.95
C MET A 362 26.42 5.92 25.09
N ASP A 363 27.72 5.73 25.36
CA ASP A 363 28.54 4.75 24.67
C ASP A 363 28.10 3.32 25.01
N SER A 364 27.81 3.07 26.29
CA SER A 364 27.32 1.77 26.77
C SER A 364 25.94 1.45 26.21
N PHE A 365 25.04 2.44 26.16
CA PHE A 365 23.71 2.31 25.59
C PHE A 365 23.79 2.01 24.08
N ALA A 366 24.59 2.75 23.32
CA ALA A 366 24.78 2.49 21.90
C ALA A 366 25.42 1.12 21.61
N ALA A 367 26.35 0.66 22.47
CA ALA A 367 26.93 -0.68 22.35
C ALA A 367 25.87 -1.78 22.59
N ILE A 368 24.99 -1.60 23.58
CA ILE A 368 23.86 -2.52 23.81
C ILE A 368 22.94 -2.56 22.60
N LEU A 369 22.58 -1.41 22.02
CA LEU A 369 21.73 -1.36 20.82
C LEU A 369 22.37 -2.04 19.60
N ALA A 370 23.69 -1.95 19.46
CA ALA A 370 24.42 -2.59 18.36
C ALA A 370 24.36 -4.11 18.47
N ASP A 371 24.60 -4.64 19.68
CA ASP A 371 24.48 -6.07 19.94
C ASP A 371 23.02 -6.52 19.79
N TYR A 372 22.08 -5.73 20.28
CA TYR A 372 20.64 -6.02 20.20
C TYR A 372 20.17 -6.17 18.77
N ARG A 373 20.57 -5.26 17.87
CA ARG A 373 20.28 -5.35 16.43
C ARG A 373 20.66 -6.72 15.87
N VAL A 374 21.89 -7.17 16.11
CA VAL A 374 22.39 -8.45 15.56
C VAL A 374 21.55 -9.62 16.06
N LEU A 375 21.18 -9.61 17.35
CA LEU A 375 20.37 -10.67 17.93
C LEU A 375 18.92 -10.66 17.43
N ILE A 376 18.33 -9.48 17.21
CA ILE A 376 16.97 -9.34 16.67
C ILE A 376 16.89 -9.68 15.19
N ASP A 377 17.90 -9.32 14.40
CA ASP A 377 17.98 -9.73 13.00
C ASP A 377 18.01 -11.27 12.90
N GLU A 378 18.87 -11.94 13.68
CA GLU A 378 18.93 -13.40 13.76
C GLU A 378 17.62 -14.03 14.28
N LEU A 379 17.01 -13.46 15.32
CA LEU A 379 15.73 -13.96 15.84
C LEU A 379 14.63 -13.86 14.78
N THR A 380 14.56 -12.73 14.09
CA THR A 380 13.57 -12.48 13.03
C THR A 380 13.76 -13.47 11.89
N ASP A 381 15.00 -13.68 11.43
CA ASP A 381 15.31 -14.65 10.37
C ASP A 381 14.92 -16.08 10.76
N ARG A 382 15.13 -16.47 12.02
CA ARG A 382 14.67 -17.78 12.55
C ARG A 382 13.15 -17.91 12.58
N LEU A 383 12.43 -16.84 12.92
CA LEU A 383 10.97 -16.84 12.93
C LEU A 383 10.42 -17.06 11.52
N TYR A 384 10.90 -16.30 10.52
CA TYR A 384 10.51 -16.50 9.12
C TYR A 384 10.90 -17.88 8.59
N ALA A 385 12.11 -18.37 8.89
CA ALA A 385 12.54 -19.71 8.50
C ALA A 385 11.66 -20.82 9.09
N LYS A 386 11.15 -20.63 10.32
CA LYS A 386 10.27 -21.58 11.00
C LYS A 386 8.84 -21.55 10.44
N SER A 387 8.33 -20.38 10.08
CA SER A 387 6.97 -20.25 9.51
C SER A 387 6.90 -20.54 8.02
N GLN A 388 8.02 -20.49 7.30
CA GLN A 388 8.10 -20.51 5.84
C GLN A 388 7.38 -19.33 5.17
N ALA A 389 7.04 -18.29 5.93
CA ALA A 389 6.55 -17.04 5.35
C ALA A 389 7.71 -16.27 4.70
N GLU A 390 7.41 -15.51 3.66
CA GLU A 390 8.37 -14.57 3.08
C GLU A 390 8.23 -13.21 3.77
N ARG A 391 9.37 -12.57 3.99
CA ARG A 391 9.42 -11.23 4.58
C ARG A 391 9.12 -10.20 3.51
N SER A 392 8.09 -9.38 3.73
CA SER A 392 7.76 -8.31 2.78
C SER A 392 8.89 -7.29 2.64
N GLU A 393 9.18 -6.88 1.41
CA GLU A 393 10.13 -5.82 1.10
C GLU A 393 9.59 -4.43 1.45
N ASP A 394 8.29 -4.30 1.76
CA ASP A 394 7.64 -3.01 2.08
C ASP A 394 7.79 -2.61 3.56
N HIS A 395 8.29 -3.53 4.40
CA HIS A 395 8.51 -3.24 5.80
C HIS A 395 9.52 -2.11 5.98
N ARG A 396 9.07 -1.00 6.57
CA ARG A 396 9.87 0.18 6.87
C ARG A 396 9.60 0.62 8.30
N VAL A 397 10.67 0.79 9.07
CA VAL A 397 10.59 1.36 10.42
C VAL A 397 10.52 2.89 10.31
N GLY A 398 9.74 3.53 11.18
CA GLY A 398 9.66 4.98 11.23
C GLY A 398 10.99 5.61 11.67
N GLY A 399 11.42 6.66 10.96
CA GLY A 399 12.61 7.45 11.31
C GLY A 399 12.34 8.53 12.35
N LEU A 400 13.24 9.51 12.42
CA LEU A 400 13.22 10.63 13.39
C LEU A 400 11.89 11.41 13.44
N GLY A 401 11.12 11.45 12.35
CA GLY A 401 9.81 12.10 12.29
C GLY A 401 8.64 11.29 12.84
N SER A 402 8.89 10.06 13.32
CA SER A 402 7.85 9.19 13.87
C SER A 402 7.57 9.49 15.34
N ALA A 403 6.29 9.50 15.72
CA ALA A 403 5.88 9.60 17.13
C ALA A 403 6.25 8.35 17.95
N ALA A 404 6.49 7.22 17.29
CA ALA A 404 6.92 5.96 17.91
C ALA A 404 8.46 5.81 17.93
N TRP A 405 9.20 6.85 17.53
CA TRP A 405 10.66 6.79 17.52
C TRP A 405 11.23 6.76 18.94
N HIS A 406 12.30 6.00 19.10
CA HIS A 406 13.14 5.98 20.30
C HIS A 406 14.61 6.16 19.90
N PRO A 407 15.50 6.62 20.80
CA PRO A 407 16.92 6.81 20.51
C PRO A 407 17.57 5.60 19.81
N GLY A 408 17.91 5.79 18.53
CA GLY A 408 18.55 4.77 17.68
C GLY A 408 17.60 3.96 16.80
N VAL A 409 16.28 4.05 16.97
CA VAL A 409 15.31 3.36 16.09
C VAL A 409 15.38 3.93 14.67
N GLY A 410 15.33 3.05 13.67
CA GLY A 410 15.36 3.41 12.25
C GLY A 410 16.75 3.67 11.68
N THR A 411 17.62 4.28 12.49
CA THR A 411 18.98 4.62 12.09
C THR A 411 20.00 3.57 12.54
N TYR A 412 19.81 2.99 13.73
CA TYR A 412 20.78 2.16 14.42
C TYR A 412 20.30 0.71 14.60
N TYR A 413 19.02 0.52 14.94
CA TYR A 413 18.38 -0.79 15.09
C TYR A 413 16.88 -0.73 14.78
N VAL A 414 16.25 -1.91 14.71
CA VAL A 414 14.79 -2.08 14.66
C VAL A 414 14.36 -2.85 15.92
N PRO A 415 13.40 -2.35 16.72
CA PRO A 415 12.88 -3.05 17.90
C PRO A 415 12.25 -4.40 17.56
N PHE A 416 12.29 -5.36 18.50
CA PHE A 416 11.68 -6.67 18.30
C PHE A 416 10.17 -6.58 18.15
N TYR A 417 9.47 -5.75 18.94
CA TYR A 417 8.03 -5.58 18.80
C TYR A 417 7.64 -5.15 17.36
N THR A 418 8.52 -4.41 16.67
CA THR A 418 8.31 -3.98 15.29
C THR A 418 8.52 -5.13 14.30
N THR A 419 9.65 -5.85 14.40
CA THR A 419 9.92 -6.98 13.50
C THR A 419 8.98 -8.15 13.73
N ASN A 420 8.54 -8.37 14.97
CA ASN A 420 7.52 -9.36 15.32
C ASN A 420 6.16 -8.96 14.74
N ALA A 421 5.74 -7.70 14.83
CA ALA A 421 4.49 -7.25 14.22
C ALA A 421 4.48 -7.47 12.69
N TRP A 422 5.60 -7.17 12.03
CA TRP A 422 5.79 -7.47 10.60
C TRP A 422 5.71 -8.96 10.29
N TYR A 423 6.41 -9.78 11.09
CA TYR A 423 6.37 -11.23 10.96
C TYR A 423 4.95 -11.80 11.13
N GLN A 424 4.20 -11.36 12.14
CA GLN A 424 2.82 -11.81 12.33
C GLN A 424 1.93 -11.42 11.14
N ALA A 425 2.06 -10.18 10.65
CA ALA A 425 1.30 -9.72 9.48
C ALA A 425 1.63 -10.53 8.22
N ASP A 426 2.90 -10.87 8.00
CA ASP A 426 3.33 -11.68 6.85
C ASP A 426 2.84 -13.13 6.97
N VAL A 427 2.90 -13.71 8.18
CA VAL A 427 2.38 -15.06 8.44
C VAL A 427 0.86 -15.10 8.27
N GLU A 428 0.13 -14.12 8.78
CA GLU A 428 -1.32 -14.00 8.60
C GLU A 428 -1.66 -13.87 7.11
N SER A 429 -0.90 -13.06 6.37
CA SER A 429 -1.07 -12.90 4.92
C SER A 429 -0.81 -14.21 4.17
N ALA A 430 0.27 -14.92 4.50
CA ALA A 430 0.60 -16.22 3.90
C ALA A 430 -0.45 -17.30 4.25
N GLN A 431 -0.96 -17.31 5.48
CA GLN A 431 -2.02 -18.23 5.90
C GLN A 431 -3.35 -17.91 5.21
N ALA A 432 -3.70 -16.63 5.06
CA ALA A 432 -4.88 -16.20 4.32
C ALA A 432 -4.79 -16.65 2.85
N ALA A 433 -3.63 -16.49 2.21
CA ALA A 433 -3.37 -16.98 0.85
C ALA A 433 -3.47 -18.52 0.75
N SER A 434 -3.05 -19.28 1.78
CA SER A 434 -3.18 -20.74 1.79
C SER A 434 -4.61 -21.27 2.00
N SER A 435 -5.55 -20.40 2.34
CA SER A 435 -6.96 -20.75 2.60
C SER A 435 -7.90 -20.50 1.42
N SER A 436 -7.39 -20.05 0.26
CA SER A 436 -8.18 -19.71 -0.92
C SER A 436 -8.59 -20.94 -1.74
N SER A 437 -9.58 -21.71 -1.27
CA SER A 437 -10.30 -22.61 -2.17
C SER A 437 -11.22 -21.77 -3.07
N VAL A 438 -10.84 -21.56 -4.32
CA VAL A 438 -11.75 -21.03 -5.34
C VAL A 438 -12.79 -22.09 -5.69
N ASN A 439 -14.05 -21.67 -5.75
CA ASN A 439 -15.14 -22.49 -6.25
C ASN A 439 -15.43 -22.14 -7.71
N THR A 440 -15.18 -23.08 -8.62
CA THR A 440 -15.53 -22.99 -10.05
C THR A 440 -16.81 -23.76 -10.39
N GLY A 441 -17.45 -24.39 -9.41
CA GLY A 441 -18.65 -25.22 -9.60
C GLY A 441 -19.98 -24.45 -9.48
N TYR A 442 -20.99 -24.95 -10.19
CA TYR A 442 -22.40 -24.53 -10.10
C TYR A 442 -23.25 -25.66 -9.50
N SER A 443 -24.27 -25.34 -8.69
CA SER A 443 -25.02 -26.36 -7.93
C SER A 443 -26.00 -27.20 -8.75
N SER A 444 -26.28 -26.84 -10.01
CA SER A 444 -27.14 -27.63 -10.90
C SER A 444 -26.44 -28.01 -12.20
N GLY A 445 -26.51 -29.30 -12.55
CA GLY A 445 -25.93 -29.84 -13.77
C GLY A 445 -26.63 -29.26 -15.01
N GLY A 446 -25.88 -28.58 -15.87
CA GLY A 446 -26.37 -28.00 -17.12
C GLY A 446 -25.83 -26.60 -17.44
N PHE A 447 -25.16 -25.94 -16.49
CA PHE A 447 -24.45 -24.68 -16.77
C PHE A 447 -22.94 -24.90 -16.66
N SER A 448 -22.20 -24.36 -17.62
CA SER A 448 -20.75 -24.51 -17.79
C SER A 448 -20.09 -23.17 -18.06
N GLY A 449 -20.39 -22.17 -17.22
CA GLY A 449 -19.75 -20.86 -17.29
C GLY A 449 -18.27 -20.91 -16.88
N ALA A 450 -17.44 -20.10 -17.51
CA ALA A 450 -16.05 -19.92 -17.14
C ALA A 450 -15.91 -18.90 -15.99
N GLY A 451 -14.84 -19.05 -15.21
CA GLY A 451 -14.58 -18.27 -14.00
C GLY A 451 -14.99 -18.97 -12.70
N GLY A 452 -15.05 -18.21 -11.62
CA GLY A 452 -15.34 -18.73 -10.29
C GLY A 452 -15.30 -17.67 -9.19
N SER A 453 -15.55 -18.12 -7.96
CA SER A 453 -15.64 -17.25 -6.79
C SER A 453 -14.84 -17.75 -5.60
N GLY A 454 -14.52 -16.82 -4.69
CA GLY A 454 -13.95 -17.08 -3.38
C GLY A 454 -14.64 -16.25 -2.30
N LYS A 455 -14.32 -16.54 -1.04
CA LYS A 455 -14.78 -15.75 0.12
C LYS A 455 -13.81 -14.60 0.40
N PHE A 456 -14.22 -13.59 1.16
CA PHE A 456 -13.31 -12.57 1.70
C PHE A 456 -13.74 -12.12 3.09
#